data_AF-A0A7S3IB23-F1
#
_entry.id   AF-A0A7S3IB23-F1
#
_cell.length_a   1.000
_cell.length_b   1.000
_cell.length_c   1.000
_cell.angle_alpha   90.00
_cell.angle_beta   90.00
_cell.angle_gamma   90.00
#
_symmetry.space_group_name_H-M   'P 1'
#
loop_
_entity.id
_entity.type
_entity.pdbx_description
1 polymer ?
#
loop_
_entity_poly.entity_id
_entity_poly.type
_entity_poly.pdbx_seq_one_letter_code
_entity_poly.pdbx_strand_id
1 'polypeptide(L)'
;NPKSFLPPISNAKEFQGLFSKSFQTTQEFKTEKPQEFLLYGDIVTLIANETNSDYQYSGIVNGDGISHSYLECVPKKYLVEANSAIQVRQSLFRVEPARQYGHLKTLKEYQNLDQKQESTLKKLEFLVREESECNEADLETTTGDKVRYGDRIQLRHIHSECFVTTKLK
;
A
#
# COMPACT_ATOMS: atom_id res chain seq x y z
N ASN A 1 9.63 45.61 29.84
CA ASN A 1 8.59 45.15 28.88
C ASN A 1 8.88 45.63 27.47
N PRO A 2 9.73 44.95 26.70
CA PRO A 2 9.89 45.22 25.28
C PRO A 2 8.90 44.37 24.46
N LYS A 3 8.20 45.03 23.53
CA LYS A 3 7.40 44.41 22.48
C LYS A 3 8.36 43.91 21.39
N SER A 4 8.43 42.60 21.15
CA SER A 4 9.08 42.04 19.95
C SER A 4 8.01 41.69 18.93
N PHE A 5 7.78 42.61 17.99
CA PHE A 5 7.13 42.31 16.72
C PHE A 5 8.10 41.47 15.89
N LEU A 6 7.72 40.24 15.57
CA LEU A 6 8.38 39.48 14.49
C LEU A 6 8.05 40.17 13.16
N PRO A 7 9.03 40.28 12.23
CA PRO A 7 8.80 40.91 10.94
C PRO A 7 7.86 40.05 10.06
N PRO A 8 7.10 40.67 9.14
CA PRO A 8 6.33 39.92 8.16
C PRO A 8 7.28 39.13 7.26
N ILE A 9 6.99 37.86 7.03
CA ILE A 9 7.69 37.01 6.06
C ILE A 9 7.35 37.53 4.66
N SER A 10 8.07 38.55 4.21
CA SER A 10 8.20 38.86 2.79
C SER A 10 9.23 37.90 2.20
N ASN A 11 8.87 37.24 1.09
CA ASN A 11 9.67 36.30 0.28
C ASN A 11 9.31 34.82 0.44
N ALA A 12 8.05 34.48 0.16
CA ALA A 12 7.63 33.12 -0.24
C ALA A 12 8.29 32.62 -1.56
N LYS A 13 9.22 33.38 -2.16
CA LYS A 13 9.98 32.99 -3.36
C LYS A 13 11.33 32.34 -3.05
N GLU A 14 11.86 32.44 -1.83
CA GLU A 14 13.14 31.79 -1.47
C GLU A 14 12.98 30.32 -1.07
N PHE A 15 11.79 29.90 -0.64
CA PHE A 15 11.50 28.48 -0.35
C PHE A 15 11.32 27.61 -1.61
N GLN A 16 11.04 28.22 -2.78
CA GLN A 16 10.97 27.49 -4.05
C GLN A 16 12.36 27.12 -4.61
N GLY A 17 13.42 27.82 -4.18
CA GLY A 17 14.79 27.58 -4.63
C GLY A 17 15.48 26.37 -3.99
N LEU A 18 15.03 25.93 -2.82
CA LEU A 18 15.65 24.83 -2.07
C LEU A 18 15.17 23.44 -2.49
N PHE A 19 13.92 23.32 -2.99
CA PHE A 19 13.43 22.08 -3.60
C PHE A 19 13.84 21.92 -5.07
N SER A 20 14.21 23.01 -5.74
CA SER A 20 14.59 23.00 -7.16
C SER A 20 16.03 22.58 -7.43
N LYS A 21 16.89 22.51 -6.39
CA LYS A 21 18.33 22.20 -6.54
C LYS A 21 18.77 20.84 -5.99
N SER A 22 17.89 20.09 -5.32
CA SER A 22 18.22 18.77 -4.74
C SER A 22 17.74 17.56 -5.56
N PHE A 23 17.13 17.78 -6.73
CA PHE A 23 16.70 16.71 -7.64
C PHE A 23 17.40 16.76 -9.02
N GLN A 24 18.63 17.27 -9.08
CA GLN A 24 19.49 17.17 -10.28
C GLN A 24 20.64 16.17 -10.07
N THR A 25 20.36 15.05 -9.42
CA THR A 25 21.06 13.81 -9.74
C THR A 25 20.07 12.94 -10.49
N THR A 26 19.80 13.27 -11.76
CA THR A 26 19.46 12.25 -12.74
C THR A 26 20.66 11.33 -12.84
N GLN A 27 20.76 10.38 -11.91
CA GLN A 27 21.41 9.11 -12.22
C GLN A 27 20.59 8.57 -13.39
N GLU A 28 21.17 8.66 -14.59
CA GLU A 28 20.73 7.89 -15.73
C GLU A 28 20.80 6.44 -15.28
N PHE A 29 19.69 5.92 -14.76
CA PHE A 29 19.49 4.49 -14.66
C PHE A 29 19.65 4.01 -16.09
N LYS A 30 20.78 3.34 -16.35
CA LYS A 30 20.95 2.50 -17.52
C LYS A 30 19.63 1.77 -17.66
N THR A 31 18.95 1.99 -18.77
CA THR A 31 17.73 1.25 -19.11
C THR A 31 18.21 -0.17 -19.38
N GLU A 32 18.45 -0.90 -18.30
CA GLU A 32 18.41 -2.35 -18.29
C GLU A 32 17.09 -2.72 -18.95
N LYS A 33 17.14 -3.75 -19.80
CA LYS A 33 15.99 -4.22 -20.58
C LYS A 33 14.74 -4.20 -19.68
N PRO A 34 13.59 -3.72 -20.18
CA PRO A 34 12.38 -3.64 -19.38
C PRO A 34 12.15 -4.99 -18.72
N GLN A 35 12.04 -4.98 -17.39
CA GLN A 35 11.80 -6.17 -16.59
C GLN A 35 10.59 -6.91 -17.17
N GLU A 36 10.83 -8.09 -17.74
CA GLU A 36 9.83 -8.80 -18.56
C GLU A 36 8.78 -9.53 -17.70
N PHE A 37 8.96 -9.59 -16.38
CA PHE A 37 8.15 -10.37 -15.46
C PHE A 37 7.80 -9.58 -14.19
N LEU A 38 6.60 -9.85 -13.65
CA LEU A 38 6.20 -9.38 -12.33
C LEU A 38 6.93 -10.21 -11.26
N LEU A 39 7.52 -9.54 -10.28
CA LEU A 39 8.21 -10.15 -9.15
C LEU A 39 7.47 -9.88 -7.83
N TYR A 40 7.65 -10.77 -6.86
CA TYR A 40 7.24 -10.48 -5.48
C TYR A 40 8.06 -9.30 -4.94
N GLY A 41 7.39 -8.36 -4.28
CA GLY A 41 7.97 -7.09 -3.83
C GLY A 41 7.80 -5.93 -4.82
N ASP A 42 7.43 -6.20 -6.09
CA ASP A 42 7.17 -5.13 -7.06
C ASP A 42 6.00 -4.24 -6.59
N ILE A 43 6.15 -2.93 -6.84
CA ILE A 43 5.11 -1.93 -6.61
C ILE A 43 4.39 -1.69 -7.93
N VAL A 44 3.08 -1.92 -7.93
CA VAL A 44 2.22 -1.88 -9.10
C VAL A 44 1.04 -0.93 -8.91
N THR A 45 0.50 -0.46 -10.02
CA THR A 45 -0.82 0.17 -10.10
C THR A 45 -1.77 -0.79 -10.80
N LEU A 46 -2.96 -0.99 -10.24
CA LEU A 46 -3.99 -1.80 -10.87
C LEU A 46 -4.83 -0.93 -11.81
N ILE A 47 -4.90 -1.34 -13.07
CA ILE A 47 -5.68 -0.66 -14.10
C ILE A 47 -6.87 -1.55 -14.44
N ALA A 48 -8.07 -1.05 -14.17
CA ALA A 48 -9.29 -1.68 -14.64
C ALA A 48 -9.51 -1.27 -16.10
N ASN A 49 -9.47 -2.25 -16.99
CA ASN A 49 -9.88 -2.09 -18.38
C ASN A 49 -11.35 -2.52 -18.48
N GLU A 50 -12.20 -1.65 -19.02
CA GLU A 50 -13.61 -1.99 -19.21
C GLU A 50 -13.81 -2.95 -20.38
N THR A 51 -14.92 -3.70 -20.32
CA THR A 51 -15.40 -4.60 -21.36
C THR A 51 -16.89 -4.38 -21.71
N ASN A 52 -17.55 -3.32 -21.22
CA ASN A 52 -18.98 -3.08 -21.52
C ASN A 52 -19.32 -1.60 -21.79
N SER A 53 -20.34 -1.40 -22.63
CA SER A 53 -20.57 -0.23 -23.49
C SER A 53 -21.07 1.06 -22.85
N ASP A 54 -21.57 1.02 -21.61
CA ASP A 54 -22.43 2.10 -21.09
C ASP A 54 -21.70 3.11 -20.20
N TYR A 55 -20.52 2.73 -19.69
CA TYR A 55 -19.56 3.62 -19.04
C TYR A 55 -18.20 3.29 -19.66
N GLN A 56 -17.50 4.30 -20.19
CA GLN A 56 -16.30 4.18 -21.02
C GLN A 56 -15.06 4.76 -20.32
N TYR A 57 -14.80 4.39 -19.07
CA TYR A 57 -13.61 4.81 -18.37
C TYR A 57 -12.76 3.64 -17.87
N SER A 58 -11.69 3.35 -18.62
CA SER A 58 -10.52 2.68 -18.04
C SER A 58 -10.01 3.51 -16.86
N GLY A 59 -9.92 2.90 -15.69
CA GLY A 59 -9.62 3.60 -14.46
C GLY A 59 -8.52 2.93 -13.66
N ILE A 60 -7.91 3.70 -12.78
CA ILE A 60 -6.91 3.23 -11.83
C ILE A 60 -7.62 2.92 -10.52
N VAL A 61 -7.32 1.76 -9.94
CA VAL A 61 -7.81 1.41 -8.61
C VAL A 61 -7.10 2.28 -7.58
N ASN A 62 -7.90 2.96 -6.76
CA ASN A 62 -7.45 3.93 -5.77
C ASN A 62 -8.11 3.63 -4.42
N GLY A 63 -7.46 4.01 -3.32
CA GLY A 63 -8.04 3.91 -2.01
C GLY A 63 -7.33 4.77 -0.98
N ASP A 64 -8.08 5.31 -0.03
CA ASP A 64 -7.48 5.98 1.13
C ASP A 64 -6.91 4.93 2.11
N GLY A 65 -7.72 3.95 2.50
CA GLY A 65 -7.32 2.88 3.42
C GLY A 65 -7.07 3.34 4.86
N ILE A 66 -7.08 4.65 5.14
CA ILE A 66 -6.89 5.25 6.47
C ILE A 66 -8.24 5.64 7.08
N SER A 67 -8.96 6.55 6.42
CA SER A 67 -10.28 7.03 6.84
C SER A 67 -11.39 6.14 6.26
N HIS A 68 -11.17 5.61 5.06
CA HIS A 68 -12.12 4.77 4.34
C HIS A 68 -11.48 3.46 3.89
N SER A 69 -12.21 2.34 4.02
CA SER A 69 -11.70 0.99 3.70
C SER A 69 -12.13 0.45 2.34
N TYR A 70 -12.91 1.22 1.57
CA TYR A 70 -13.31 0.83 0.22
C TYR A 70 -12.29 1.29 -0.83
N LEU A 71 -12.20 0.53 -1.91
CA LEU A 71 -11.47 0.91 -3.10
C LEU A 71 -12.43 1.51 -4.12
N GLU A 72 -11.95 2.49 -4.87
CA GLU A 72 -12.66 3.15 -5.96
C GLU A 72 -11.87 3.04 -7.26
N CYS A 73 -12.55 3.19 -8.39
CA CYS A 73 -11.92 3.22 -9.70
C CYS A 73 -11.98 4.64 -10.25
N VAL A 74 -10.82 5.30 -10.34
CA VAL A 74 -10.72 6.69 -10.77
C VAL A 74 -10.27 6.75 -12.23
N PRO A 75 -10.99 7.44 -13.11
CA PRO A 75 -10.57 7.62 -14.50
C PRO A 75 -9.19 8.28 -14.59
N LYS A 76 -8.31 7.75 -15.46
CA LYS A 76 -6.91 8.19 -15.59
C LYS A 76 -6.74 9.71 -15.74
N LYS A 77 -7.65 10.37 -16.47
CA LYS A 77 -7.64 11.83 -16.71
C LYS A 77 -7.64 12.65 -15.41
N TYR A 78 -8.31 12.19 -14.37
CA TYR A 78 -8.44 12.94 -13.12
C TYR A 78 -7.22 12.84 -12.20
N LEU A 79 -6.36 11.83 -12.41
CA LEU A 79 -5.12 11.68 -11.64
C LEU A 79 -3.99 12.61 -12.11
N VAL A 80 -4.05 13.07 -13.37
CA VAL A 80 -3.03 13.94 -13.97
C VAL A 80 -3.30 15.42 -13.66
N GLU A 81 -4.56 15.79 -13.41
CA GLU A 81 -5.00 17.20 -13.34
C GLU A 81 -4.99 17.82 -11.92
N ALA A 82 -4.90 17.03 -10.85
CA ALA A 82 -4.93 17.54 -9.48
C ALA A 82 -3.65 17.18 -8.71
N ASN A 83 -3.01 18.14 -8.04
CA ASN A 83 -1.87 18.02 -7.10
C ASN A 83 -1.49 16.57 -6.75
N SER A 84 -0.61 16.01 -7.57
CA SER A 84 -0.67 14.62 -8.03
C SER A 84 0.07 13.58 -7.20
N ALA A 85 0.78 13.98 -6.14
CA ALA A 85 1.63 13.05 -5.39
C ALA A 85 0.83 12.11 -4.47
N ILE A 86 -0.19 12.63 -3.78
CA ILE A 86 -0.95 11.87 -2.77
C ILE A 86 -1.88 10.86 -3.44
N GLN A 87 -2.59 11.28 -4.49
CA GLN A 87 -3.51 10.41 -5.23
C GLN A 87 -2.76 9.31 -5.99
N VAL A 88 -1.55 9.58 -6.48
CA VAL A 88 -0.71 8.53 -7.08
C VAL A 88 -0.31 7.51 -6.00
N ARG A 89 0.15 7.94 -4.82
CA ARG A 89 0.53 7.02 -3.74
C ARG A 89 -0.62 6.13 -3.26
N GLN A 90 -1.84 6.65 -3.26
CA GLN A 90 -3.09 5.93 -2.94
C GLN A 90 -3.51 4.88 -3.98
N SER A 91 -2.81 4.84 -5.13
CA SER A 91 -3.03 3.84 -6.19
C SER A 91 -1.92 2.78 -6.29
N LEU A 92 -0.95 2.81 -5.36
CA LEU A 92 0.20 1.91 -5.35
C LEU A 92 -0.04 0.71 -4.44
N PHE A 93 0.26 -0.49 -4.95
CA PHE A 93 0.15 -1.75 -4.24
C PHE A 93 1.44 -2.54 -4.38
N ARG A 94 1.92 -3.13 -3.29
CA ARG A 94 3.02 -4.11 -3.31
C ARG A 94 2.46 -5.50 -3.50
N VAL A 95 3.07 -6.27 -4.39
CA VAL A 95 2.76 -7.69 -4.58
C VAL A 95 3.50 -8.51 -3.52
N GLU A 96 2.76 -9.27 -2.71
CA GLU A 96 3.30 -10.13 -1.65
C GLU A 96 2.83 -11.58 -1.84
N PRO A 97 3.59 -12.57 -1.34
CA PRO A 97 3.11 -13.95 -1.27
C PRO A 97 1.87 -14.05 -0.35
N ALA A 98 1.08 -15.11 -0.54
CA ALA A 98 -0.04 -15.38 0.35
C ALA A 98 0.43 -15.71 1.77
N ARG A 99 -0.04 -14.92 2.74
CA ARG A 99 0.22 -15.12 4.16
C ARG A 99 -0.69 -16.15 4.80
N GLN A 100 -0.20 -16.71 5.90
CA GLN A 100 -0.95 -17.60 6.79
C GLN A 100 -1.69 -16.77 7.85
N TYR A 101 -2.94 -17.17 8.14
CA TYR A 101 -3.83 -16.49 9.11
C TYR A 101 -4.59 -17.48 10.00
N GLY A 102 -4.10 -18.71 10.13
CA GLY A 102 -4.80 -19.78 10.83
C GLY A 102 -4.94 -19.49 12.33
N HIS A 103 -3.83 -19.08 12.96
CA HIS A 103 -3.82 -18.72 14.37
C HIS A 103 -4.55 -17.40 14.61
N LEU A 104 -4.39 -16.41 13.73
CA LEU A 104 -5.11 -15.14 13.86
C LEU A 104 -6.63 -15.32 13.79
N LYS A 105 -7.10 -16.17 12.88
CA LYS A 105 -8.53 -16.50 12.76
C LYS A 105 -9.03 -17.19 14.03
N THR A 106 -8.28 -18.18 14.53
CA THR A 106 -8.62 -18.90 15.77
C THR A 106 -8.69 -17.96 16.97
N LEU A 107 -7.74 -17.02 17.09
CA LEU A 107 -7.73 -16.01 18.15
C LEU A 107 -8.98 -15.13 18.09
N LYS A 108 -9.35 -14.63 16.91
CA LYS A 108 -10.56 -13.81 16.73
C LYS A 108 -11.84 -14.57 17.10
N GLU A 109 -11.94 -15.83 16.70
CA GLU A 109 -13.06 -16.70 17.07
C GLU A 109 -13.13 -16.93 18.59
N TYR A 110 -11.99 -17.21 19.22
CA TYR A 110 -11.91 -17.37 20.68
C TYR A 110 -12.25 -16.08 21.44
N GLN A 111 -11.86 -14.92 20.90
CA GLN A 111 -12.23 -13.60 21.42
C GLN A 111 -13.73 -13.29 21.31
N ASN A 112 -14.51 -14.06 20.56
CA ASN A 112 -15.97 -13.90 20.52
C ASN A 112 -16.72 -14.81 21.52
N LEU A 113 -16.02 -15.67 22.27
CA LEU A 113 -16.63 -16.55 23.28
C LEU A 113 -16.92 -15.81 24.59
N ASP A 114 -17.98 -16.19 25.30
CA ASP A 114 -18.37 -15.55 26.57
C ASP A 114 -17.43 -15.88 27.74
N GLN A 115 -16.86 -17.08 27.77
CA GLN A 115 -15.94 -17.54 28.81
C GLN A 115 -14.54 -17.76 28.23
N LYS A 116 -13.59 -16.91 28.62
CA LYS A 116 -12.20 -16.96 28.14
C LYS A 116 -11.25 -17.21 29.29
N GLN A 117 -10.41 -18.22 29.13
CA GLN A 117 -9.24 -18.42 29.97
C GLN A 117 -8.08 -17.55 29.49
N GLU A 118 -7.47 -16.80 30.41
CA GLU A 118 -6.35 -15.90 30.13
C GLU A 118 -5.10 -16.66 29.67
N SER A 119 -4.84 -17.84 30.23
CA SER A 119 -3.70 -18.68 29.85
C SER A 119 -3.76 -19.13 28.39
N THR A 120 -4.95 -19.50 27.91
CA THR A 120 -5.19 -19.87 26.52
C THR A 120 -5.10 -18.66 25.59
N LEU A 121 -5.59 -17.49 26.02
CA LEU A 121 -5.48 -16.25 25.26
C LEU A 121 -4.01 -15.89 25.01
N LYS A 122 -3.18 -15.91 26.06
CA LYS A 122 -1.73 -15.64 25.95
C LYS A 122 -1.01 -16.61 25.01
N LYS A 123 -1.39 -17.90 25.03
CA LYS A 123 -0.84 -18.90 24.11
C LYS A 123 -1.20 -18.60 22.66
N LEU A 124 -2.47 -18.25 22.39
CA LEU A 124 -2.90 -17.89 21.04
C LEU A 124 -2.24 -16.60 20.54
N GLU A 125 -2.12 -15.58 21.39
CA GLU A 125 -1.39 -14.35 21.07
C GLU A 125 0.09 -14.60 20.73
N PHE A 126 0.72 -15.54 21.43
CA PHE A 126 2.08 -15.98 21.13
C PHE A 126 2.15 -16.66 19.75
N LEU A 127 1.28 -17.62 19.46
CA LEU A 127 1.23 -18.30 18.16
C LEU A 127 0.93 -17.34 17.00
N VAL A 128 0.08 -16.34 17.21
CA VAL A 128 -0.21 -15.31 16.20
C VAL A 128 1.03 -14.46 15.91
N ARG A 129 1.86 -14.21 16.92
CA ARG A 129 3.12 -13.48 16.75
C ARG A 129 4.12 -14.30 15.93
N GLU A 130 4.29 -15.58 16.28
CA GLU A 130 5.13 -16.49 15.49
C GLU A 130 4.65 -16.61 14.04
N GLU A 131 3.33 -16.73 13.82
CA GLU A 131 2.72 -16.72 12.48
C GLU A 131 3.06 -15.43 11.72
N SER A 132 3.02 -14.27 12.39
CA SER A 132 3.40 -12.99 11.79
C SER A 132 4.89 -12.94 11.44
N GLU A 133 5.76 -13.42 12.31
CA GLU A 133 7.22 -13.45 12.08
C GLU A 133 7.57 -14.38 10.91
N CYS A 134 6.94 -15.55 10.82
CA CYS A 134 7.09 -16.45 9.67
C CYS A 134 6.62 -15.78 8.37
N ASN A 135 5.47 -15.10 8.38
CA ASN A 135 4.97 -14.39 7.20
C ASN A 135 5.93 -13.28 6.72
N GLU A 136 6.60 -12.57 7.63
CA GLU A 136 7.61 -11.57 7.24
C GLU A 136 8.89 -12.23 6.70
N ALA A 137 9.34 -13.33 7.29
CA ALA A 137 10.49 -14.09 6.76
C ALA A 137 10.20 -14.68 5.38
N ASP A 138 8.98 -15.19 5.15
CA ASP A 138 8.54 -15.68 3.84
C ASP A 138 8.53 -14.55 2.80
N LEU A 139 8.07 -13.35 3.18
CA LEU A 139 8.14 -12.17 2.30
C LEU A 139 9.59 -11.82 1.95
N GLU A 140 10.48 -11.75 2.94
CA GLU A 140 11.89 -11.40 2.72
C GLU A 140 12.58 -12.41 1.79
N THR A 141 12.32 -13.70 1.98
CA THR A 141 12.95 -14.78 1.20
C THR A 141 12.40 -14.88 -0.23
N THR A 142 11.13 -14.56 -0.45
CA THR A 142 10.49 -14.62 -1.78
C THR A 142 10.61 -13.32 -2.58
N THR A 143 11.02 -12.21 -1.95
CA THR A 143 11.17 -10.94 -2.64
C THR A 143 12.17 -11.07 -3.79
N GLY A 144 11.77 -10.63 -4.98
CA GLY A 144 12.54 -10.77 -6.22
C GLY A 144 12.26 -12.06 -7.02
N ASP A 145 11.52 -13.02 -6.45
CA ASP A 145 11.08 -14.19 -7.19
C ASP A 145 9.96 -13.86 -8.19
N LYS A 146 9.91 -14.58 -9.30
CA LYS A 146 8.90 -14.40 -10.35
C LYS A 146 7.53 -14.89 -9.90
N VAL A 147 6.53 -14.02 -10.02
CA VAL A 147 5.12 -14.38 -9.85
C VAL A 147 4.65 -15.22 -11.03
N ARG A 148 3.99 -16.34 -10.77
CA ARG A 148 3.45 -17.23 -11.80
C ARG A 148 1.93 -17.18 -11.81
N TYR A 149 1.34 -17.42 -12.99
CA TYR A 149 -0.11 -17.62 -13.08
C TYR A 149 -0.54 -18.84 -12.26
N GLY A 150 -1.56 -18.66 -11.43
CA GLY A 150 -2.04 -19.68 -10.49
C GLY A 150 -1.50 -19.53 -9.07
N ASP A 151 -0.46 -18.72 -8.87
CA ASP A 151 0.04 -18.39 -7.53
C ASP A 151 -1.01 -17.59 -6.75
N ARG A 152 -1.09 -17.85 -5.45
CA ARG A 152 -1.87 -17.02 -4.53
C ARG A 152 -1.01 -15.84 -4.11
N ILE A 153 -1.43 -14.65 -4.51
CA ILE A 153 -0.79 -13.40 -4.15
C ILE A 153 -1.67 -12.58 -3.21
N GLN A 154 -1.04 -11.67 -2.48
CA GLN A 154 -1.70 -10.61 -1.74
C GLN A 154 -1.23 -9.25 -2.23
N LEU A 155 -2.11 -8.26 -2.12
CA LEU A 155 -1.81 -6.89 -2.50
C LEU A 155 -1.82 -6.04 -1.23
N ARG A 156 -0.65 -5.54 -0.84
CA ARG A 156 -0.51 -4.57 0.25
C ARG A 156 -0.61 -3.16 -0.32
N HIS A 157 -1.56 -2.39 0.15
CA HIS A 157 -1.72 -1.00 -0.22
C HIS A 157 -0.63 -0.13 0.43
N ILE A 158 0.19 0.54 -0.39
CA ILE A 158 1.38 1.28 0.06
C ILE A 158 1.03 2.50 0.92
N HIS A 159 -0.10 3.15 0.67
CA HIS A 159 -0.45 4.34 1.42
C HIS A 159 -0.87 4.04 2.86
N SER A 160 -1.70 3.00 3.04
CA SER A 160 -2.30 2.64 4.34
C SER A 160 -1.66 1.43 5.03
N GLU A 161 -0.67 0.78 4.40
CA GLU A 161 -0.01 -0.45 4.88
C GLU A 161 -0.98 -1.60 5.17
N CYS A 162 -2.18 -1.57 4.58
CA CYS A 162 -3.22 -2.58 4.76
C CYS A 162 -3.29 -3.52 3.55
N PHE A 163 -3.77 -4.75 3.78
CA PHE A 163 -4.03 -5.68 2.70
C PHE A 163 -5.40 -5.46 2.07
N VAL A 164 -5.46 -5.57 0.75
CA VAL A 164 -6.72 -5.64 0.02
C VAL A 164 -7.40 -6.97 0.34
N THR A 165 -8.65 -6.91 0.80
CA THR A 165 -9.44 -8.09 1.13
C THR A 165 -10.85 -7.96 0.57
N THR A 166 -11.47 -9.09 0.25
CA THR A 166 -12.88 -9.15 -0.10
C THR A 166 -13.68 -9.63 1.10
N LYS A 167 -14.86 -9.03 1.32
CA LYS A 167 -15.85 -9.65 2.21
C LYS A 167 -16.53 -10.76 1.44
N LEU A 168 -16.32 -12.01 1.83
CA LEU A 168 -17.18 -13.11 1.41
C LEU A 168 -18.57 -12.83 1.97
N LYS A 169 -19.56 -12.73 1.07
CA LYS A 169 -20.98 -12.69 1.45
C LYS A 169 -21.44 -14.07 1.87
#